data_AF-A0A6L9ISQ9-F1
#
_entry.id   AF-A0A6L9ISQ9-F1
#
_cell.length_a   1.000
_cell.length_b   1.000
_cell.length_c   1.000
_cell.angle_alpha   90.00
_cell.angle_beta   90.00
_cell.angle_gamma   90.00
#
_symmetry.space_group_name_H-M   'P 1'
#
loop_
_entity.id
_entity.type
_entity.pdbx_description
1 polymer ?
#
loop_
_entity_poly.entity_id
_entity_poly.type
_entity_poly.pdbx_seq_one_letter_code
_entity_poly.pdbx_strand_id
1 'polypeptide(L)'
;MTDTSQTKPEAEAAAIAAAESEAAAETAPAVEPIDPAQARAILDAAMDDLLGDDWQAEDSGWQLVTGHDYMARVTKGGINVDFYVDLLGEVTIEKRHLNPAQTSGRLLAWIILLLALGIAFLMARAVGWL
;
A
#
# COMPACT_ATOMS: atom_id res chain seq x y z
N MET A 1 8.25 -42.73 67.09
CA MET A 1 6.85 -42.31 66.95
C MET A 1 6.87 -40.80 67.05
N THR A 2 6.61 -39.94 66.07
CA THR A 2 6.02 -39.97 64.71
C THR A 2 6.35 -38.56 64.16
N ASP A 3 7.04 -38.45 63.02
CA ASP A 3 6.47 -37.98 61.74
C ASP A 3 5.91 -36.54 61.83
N THR A 4 6.68 -35.48 61.53
CA THR A 4 6.87 -34.87 60.20
C THR A 4 5.68 -35.06 59.27
N SER A 5 4.80 -34.06 59.12
CA SER A 5 4.15 -33.72 57.84
C SER A 5 3.01 -32.77 58.10
N GLN A 6 3.25 -31.48 57.86
CA GLN A 6 2.33 -30.57 57.18
C GLN A 6 2.86 -29.15 57.34
N THR A 7 3.38 -28.57 56.26
CA THR A 7 3.34 -27.13 55.91
C THR A 7 4.31 -26.90 54.74
N LYS A 8 4.02 -27.42 53.53
CA LYS A 8 4.60 -26.85 52.31
C LYS A 8 3.94 -27.19 50.95
N PRO A 9 2.61 -27.25 50.77
CA PRO A 9 2.08 -27.35 49.41
C PRO A 9 1.96 -26.00 48.68
N GLU A 10 2.17 -24.85 49.34
CA GLU A 10 1.94 -23.52 48.71
C GLU A 10 3.18 -22.87 48.11
N ALA A 11 4.38 -23.24 48.55
CA ALA A 11 5.62 -22.64 48.06
C ALA A 11 6.14 -23.29 46.75
N GLU A 12 5.61 -24.47 46.38
CA GLU A 12 6.03 -25.19 45.17
C GLU A 12 5.18 -24.79 43.96
N ALA A 13 3.88 -24.52 44.15
CA ALA A 13 3.00 -24.00 43.09
C ALA A 13 3.38 -22.58 42.63
N ALA A 14 3.86 -21.73 43.55
CA ALA A 14 4.32 -20.38 43.21
C ALA A 14 5.67 -20.38 42.45
N ALA A 15 6.52 -21.38 42.67
CA ALA A 15 7.79 -21.51 41.94
C ALA A 15 7.58 -22.02 40.51
N ILE A 16 6.59 -22.90 40.29
CA ILE A 16 6.25 -23.40 38.95
C ILE A 16 5.53 -22.31 38.13
N ALA A 17 4.64 -21.51 38.74
CA ALA A 17 3.98 -20.38 38.07
C ALA A 17 4.95 -19.24 37.72
N ALA A 18 5.98 -19.00 38.53
CA ALA A 18 7.02 -18.02 38.22
C ALA A 18 7.95 -18.48 37.09
N ALA A 19 8.25 -19.79 37.01
CA ALA A 19 9.05 -20.37 35.93
C ALA A 19 8.29 -20.41 34.58
N GLU A 20 6.96 -20.57 34.60
CA GLU A 20 6.13 -20.46 33.39
C GLU A 20 5.94 -19.00 32.92
N SER A 21 5.97 -18.04 33.85
CA SER A 21 5.90 -16.61 33.51
C SER A 21 7.20 -16.07 32.89
N GLU A 22 8.33 -16.74 33.10
CA GLU A 22 9.63 -16.33 32.55
C GLU A 22 9.92 -16.98 31.18
N ALA A 23 9.23 -18.08 30.85
CA ALA A 23 9.31 -18.73 29.54
C ALA A 23 8.42 -18.08 28.46
N ALA A 24 7.45 -17.23 28.85
CA ALA A 24 6.59 -16.50 27.91
C ALA A 24 7.20 -15.16 27.42
N ALA A 25 8.44 -14.86 27.80
CA ALA A 25 9.23 -13.76 27.25
C ALA A 25 10.31 -14.25 26.28
N GLU A 26 10.04 -15.36 25.57
CA GLU A 26 10.75 -15.69 24.34
C GLU A 26 10.40 -14.62 23.30
N THR A 27 11.16 -13.52 23.34
CA THR A 27 11.13 -12.44 22.36
C THR A 27 11.08 -13.07 20.99
N ALA A 28 9.96 -12.90 20.29
CA ALA A 28 9.84 -13.25 18.88
C ALA A 28 11.13 -12.78 18.17
N PRO A 29 11.71 -13.59 17.27
CA PRO A 29 12.99 -13.25 16.65
C PRO A 29 12.89 -11.82 16.11
N ALA A 30 13.75 -10.94 16.60
CA ALA A 30 13.82 -9.57 16.13
C ALA A 30 14.22 -9.64 14.65
N VAL A 31 13.23 -9.59 13.76
CA VAL A 31 13.48 -9.62 12.34
C VAL A 31 14.10 -8.29 11.99
N GLU A 32 15.35 -8.32 11.52
CA GLU A 32 16.06 -7.11 11.11
C GLU A 32 15.50 -6.66 9.75
N PRO A 33 14.83 -5.50 9.68
CA PRO A 33 14.27 -5.01 8.43
C PRO A 33 15.38 -4.66 7.46
N ILE A 34 15.12 -4.85 6.16
CA ILE A 34 16.06 -4.42 5.13
C ILE A 34 16.31 -2.91 5.19
N ASP A 35 17.50 -2.50 4.77
CA ASP A 35 17.80 -1.08 4.64
C ASP A 35 17.02 -0.46 3.47
N PRO A 36 16.57 0.81 3.54
CA PRO A 36 15.87 1.47 2.44
C PRO A 36 16.63 1.45 1.11
N ALA A 37 17.97 1.53 1.12
CA ALA A 37 18.75 1.46 -0.11
C ALA A 37 18.71 0.05 -0.73
N GLN A 38 18.66 -1.01 0.10
CA GLN A 38 18.47 -2.38 -0.38
C GLN A 38 17.06 -2.59 -0.93
N ALA A 39 16.04 -2.08 -0.22
CA ALA A 39 14.66 -2.13 -0.68
C ALA A 39 14.50 -1.49 -2.06
N ARG A 40 15.15 -0.34 -2.26
CA ARG A 40 15.13 0.38 -3.54
C ARG A 40 15.81 -0.40 -4.66
N ALA A 41 16.96 -1.02 -4.40
CA ALA A 41 17.62 -1.85 -5.41
C ALA A 41 16.77 -3.07 -5.81
N ILE A 42 16.08 -3.68 -4.85
CA ILE A 42 15.15 -4.80 -5.11
C ILE A 42 13.95 -4.31 -5.94
N LEU A 43 13.41 -3.14 -5.59
CA LEU A 43 12.29 -2.51 -6.30
C LEU A 43 12.68 -2.19 -7.75
N ASP A 44 13.82 -1.53 -7.96
CA ASP A 44 14.33 -1.16 -9.28
C ASP A 44 14.54 -2.42 -10.15
N ALA A 45 15.14 -3.48 -9.59
CA ALA A 45 15.30 -4.75 -10.30
C ALA A 45 13.96 -5.40 -10.70
N ALA A 46 12.95 -5.36 -9.82
CA ALA A 46 11.62 -5.88 -10.13
C ALA A 46 10.87 -5.02 -11.17
N MET A 47 11.11 -3.71 -11.16
CA MET A 47 10.57 -2.80 -12.16
C MET A 47 11.18 -3.06 -13.53
N ASP A 48 12.50 -3.23 -13.61
CA ASP A 48 13.19 -3.52 -14.86
C ASP A 48 12.76 -4.89 -15.43
N ASP A 49 12.58 -5.91 -14.57
CA ASP A 49 12.10 -7.24 -14.99
C ASP A 49 10.66 -7.21 -15.56
N LEU A 50 9.76 -6.42 -14.95
CA LEU A 50 8.36 -6.36 -15.40
C LEU A 50 8.14 -5.38 -16.56
N LEU A 51 8.80 -4.22 -16.53
CA LEU A 51 8.54 -3.10 -17.42
C LEU A 51 9.50 -3.07 -18.61
N GLY A 52 10.67 -3.73 -18.48
CA GLY A 52 11.78 -3.77 -19.43
C GLY A 52 12.81 -2.67 -19.19
N ASP A 53 14.06 -2.90 -19.61
CA ASP A 53 15.21 -2.01 -19.36
C ASP A 53 14.98 -0.54 -19.77
N ASP A 54 14.20 -0.31 -20.84
CA ASP A 54 13.93 1.02 -21.39
C ASP A 54 12.61 1.61 -20.89
N TRP A 55 12.05 1.13 -19.78
CA TRP A 55 10.74 1.60 -19.30
C TRP A 55 10.72 3.10 -18.96
N GLN A 56 11.89 3.71 -18.70
CA GLN A 56 12.00 5.16 -18.44
C GLN A 56 12.16 6.00 -19.71
N ALA A 57 12.27 5.36 -20.89
CA ALA A 57 12.34 6.07 -22.16
C ALA A 57 11.01 6.80 -22.47
N GLU A 58 11.09 7.93 -23.17
CA GLU A 58 9.92 8.77 -23.47
C GLU A 58 8.86 8.04 -24.30
N ASP A 59 9.27 7.06 -25.11
CA ASP A 59 8.44 6.24 -25.98
C ASP A 59 7.91 4.96 -25.32
N SER A 60 8.38 4.62 -24.12
CA SER A 60 7.95 3.42 -23.39
C SER A 60 6.45 3.45 -23.04
N GLY A 61 5.91 4.66 -22.89
CA GLY A 61 4.54 4.94 -22.45
C GLY A 61 4.29 4.68 -20.96
N TRP A 62 5.31 4.30 -20.19
CA TRP A 62 5.24 4.19 -18.74
C TRP A 62 5.54 5.55 -18.10
N GLN A 63 4.78 5.91 -17.08
CA GLN A 63 4.97 7.12 -16.30
C GLN A 63 5.06 6.77 -14.83
N LEU A 64 6.14 7.21 -14.19
CA LEU A 64 6.28 7.11 -12.74
C LEU A 64 5.34 8.11 -12.07
N VAL A 65 4.39 7.62 -11.27
CA VAL A 65 3.42 8.43 -10.54
C VAL A 65 3.95 8.77 -9.15
N THR A 66 4.51 7.78 -8.45
CA THR A 66 5.15 7.97 -7.14
C THR A 66 6.29 6.98 -6.98
N GLY A 67 7.34 7.38 -6.27
CA GLY A 67 8.48 6.53 -5.94
C GLY A 67 8.97 6.81 -4.54
N HIS A 68 9.08 5.75 -3.74
CA HIS A 68 9.61 5.70 -2.39
C HIS A 68 10.52 4.46 -2.28
N ASP A 69 11.31 4.37 -1.23
CA ASP A 69 12.31 3.31 -1.10
C ASP A 69 11.70 1.89 -1.00
N TYR A 70 10.43 1.78 -0.58
CA TYR A 70 9.68 0.52 -0.47
C TYR A 70 8.49 0.41 -1.43
N MET A 71 8.25 1.43 -2.27
CA MET A 71 7.09 1.44 -3.14
C MET A 71 7.29 2.29 -4.37
N ALA A 72 6.93 1.77 -5.53
CA ALA A 72 6.81 2.54 -6.75
C ALA A 72 5.45 2.29 -7.41
N ARG A 73 4.86 3.36 -7.92
CA ARG A 73 3.66 3.28 -8.75
C ARG A 73 3.98 3.82 -10.12
N VAL A 74 3.74 3.00 -11.13
CA VAL A 74 3.84 3.38 -12.54
C VAL A 74 2.47 3.26 -13.20
N THR A 75 2.24 4.06 -14.23
CA THR A 75 1.02 4.01 -15.02
C THR A 75 1.34 3.97 -16.51
N LYS A 76 0.56 3.20 -17.26
CA LYS A 76 0.61 3.19 -18.73
C LYS A 76 -0.80 3.18 -19.28
N GLY A 77 -1.20 4.34 -19.82
CA GLY A 77 -2.53 4.57 -20.37
C GLY A 77 -3.64 4.42 -19.34
N GLY A 78 -4.18 3.19 -19.23
CA GLY A 78 -5.32 2.81 -18.37
C GLY A 78 -4.97 1.81 -17.28
N ILE A 79 -3.68 1.52 -17.05
CA ILE A 79 -3.22 0.50 -16.11
C ILE A 79 -2.26 1.15 -15.13
N ASN A 80 -2.53 1.00 -13.84
CA ASN A 80 -1.59 1.31 -12.78
C ASN A 80 -0.95 0.00 -12.31
N VAL A 81 0.36 0.02 -12.13
CA VAL A 81 1.11 -1.09 -11.55
C VAL A 81 1.80 -0.55 -10.31
N ASP A 82 1.51 -1.18 -9.18
CA ASP A 82 2.08 -0.85 -7.89
C ASP A 82 3.08 -1.94 -7.51
N PHE A 83 4.30 -1.53 -7.24
CA PHE A 83 5.37 -2.36 -6.73
C PHE A 83 5.53 -2.03 -5.25
N TYR A 84 5.50 -3.05 -4.41
CA TYR A 84 5.75 -2.95 -2.98
C TYR A 84 6.86 -3.89 -2.60
N VAL A 85 7.77 -3.44 -1.75
CA VAL A 85 8.79 -4.28 -1.12
C VAL A 85 8.49 -4.30 0.37
N ASP A 86 8.31 -5.49 0.94
CA ASP A 86 8.15 -5.64 2.38
C ASP A 86 9.49 -5.47 3.10
N LEU A 87 9.48 -5.30 4.42
CA LEU A 87 10.66 -5.20 5.28
C LEU A 87 11.56 -6.44 5.23
N LEU A 88 11.05 -7.54 4.67
CA LEU A 88 11.78 -8.80 4.45
C LEU A 88 12.38 -8.93 3.04
N GLY A 89 12.13 -7.95 2.16
CA GLY A 89 12.60 -7.97 0.77
C GLY A 89 11.71 -8.72 -0.20
N GLU A 90 10.51 -9.14 0.22
CA GLU A 90 9.54 -9.75 -0.69
C GLU A 90 8.86 -8.67 -1.55
N VAL A 91 8.85 -8.87 -2.87
CA VAL A 91 8.23 -7.94 -3.82
C VAL A 91 6.81 -8.39 -4.16
N THR A 92 5.84 -7.51 -3.90
CA THR A 92 4.45 -7.68 -4.32
C THR A 92 4.13 -6.74 -5.47
N ILE A 93 3.57 -7.29 -6.55
CA ILE A 93 3.18 -6.53 -7.74
C ILE A 93 1.65 -6.54 -7.86
N GLU A 94 1.03 -5.38 -7.69
CA GLU A 94 -0.42 -5.21 -7.86
C GLU A 94 -0.72 -4.48 -9.18
N LYS A 95 -1.44 -5.14 -10.09
CA LYS A 95 -1.93 -4.52 -11.32
C LYS A 95 -3.39 -4.07 -11.13
N ARG A 96 -3.63 -2.77 -11.20
CA ARG A 96 -4.97 -2.18 -11.12
C ARG A 96 -5.34 -1.50 -12.43
N HIS A 97 -6.48 -1.88 -13.00
CA HIS A 97 -7.07 -1.09 -14.08
C HIS A 97 -7.64 0.22 -13.54
N LEU A 98 -7.33 1.32 -14.22
CA LEU A 98 -7.96 2.61 -13.96
C LEU A 98 -9.46 2.44 -14.21
N ASN A 99 -10.27 2.70 -13.18
CA ASN A 99 -11.70 2.69 -13.32
C ASN A 99 -12.10 3.81 -14.31
N PRO A 100 -12.77 3.50 -15.44
CA PRO A 100 -13.14 4.50 -16.44
C PRO A 100 -14.00 5.65 -15.87
N ALA A 101 -14.66 5.45 -14.72
CA ALA A 101 -15.36 6.50 -14.01
C ALA A 101 -14.45 7.66 -13.57
N GLN A 102 -13.17 7.39 -13.24
CA GLN A 102 -12.22 8.40 -12.77
C GLN A 102 -11.74 9.31 -13.92
N THR A 103 -11.55 8.74 -15.11
CA THR A 103 -11.26 9.51 -16.35
C THR A 103 -12.49 10.27 -16.85
N SER A 104 -13.70 9.74 -16.59
CA SER A 104 -14.97 10.31 -17.07
C SER A 104 -15.41 11.57 -16.32
N GLY A 105 -14.87 11.85 -15.12
CA GLY A 105 -15.27 13.01 -14.32
C GLY A 105 -15.06 14.34 -15.03
N ARG A 106 -13.93 14.51 -15.74
CA ARG A 106 -13.63 15.74 -16.49
C ARG A 106 -14.58 15.94 -17.68
N LEU A 107 -14.87 14.87 -18.42
CA LEU A 107 -15.77 14.92 -19.57
C LEU A 107 -17.21 15.21 -19.12
N LEU A 108 -17.65 14.59 -18.02
CA LEU A 108 -18.95 14.86 -17.42
C LEU A 108 -19.06 16.33 -16.97
N ALA A 109 -18.02 16.88 -16.34
CA ALA A 109 -17.99 18.30 -15.95
C ALA A 109 -18.12 19.23 -17.17
N TRP A 110 -17.44 18.94 -18.28
CA TRP A 110 -17.58 19.71 -19.53
C TRP A 110 -18.98 19.62 -20.12
N ILE A 111 -19.60 18.43 -20.12
CA ILE A 111 -20.98 18.25 -20.60
C ILE A 111 -21.95 19.08 -19.75
N ILE A 112 -21.86 19.00 -18.43
CA ILE A 112 -22.73 19.76 -17.51
C ILE A 112 -22.52 21.26 -17.70
N LEU A 113 -21.27 21.72 -17.82
CA LEU A 113 -20.95 23.13 -18.05
C LEU A 113 -21.57 23.64 -19.37
N LEU A 114 -21.37 22.91 -20.48
CA LEU A 114 -21.94 23.29 -21.77
C LEU A 114 -23.46 23.28 -21.77
N LEU A 115 -24.07 22.29 -21.09
CA LEU A 115 -25.51 22.21 -20.95
C LEU A 115 -26.05 23.40 -20.14
N ALA A 116 -25.41 23.75 -19.03
CA ALA A 116 -25.79 24.90 -18.22
C ALA A 116 -25.66 26.21 -19.01
N LEU A 117 -24.58 26.39 -19.77
CA LEU A 117 -24.38 27.55 -20.62
C LEU A 117 -25.44 27.63 -21.73
N GLY A 118 -25.79 26.48 -22.33
CA GLY A 118 -26.85 26.37 -23.32
C GLY A 118 -28.22 26.75 -22.76
N ILE A 119 -28.57 26.26 -21.57
CA ILE A 119 -29.82 26.62 -20.89
C ILE A 119 -29.85 28.11 -20.57
N ALA A 120 -28.76 28.66 -20.02
CA ALA A 120 -28.65 30.08 -19.72
C ALA A 120 -28.82 30.95 -20.97
N PHE A 121 -28.21 30.55 -22.09
CA PHE A 121 -28.36 31.21 -23.38
C PHE A 121 -29.80 31.18 -23.89
N LEU A 122 -30.46 30.02 -23.83
CA LEU A 122 -31.87 29.88 -24.24
C LEU A 122 -32.80 30.73 -23.37
N MET A 123 -32.55 30.82 -22.06
CA MET A 123 -33.30 31.68 -21.15
C MET A 123 -33.07 33.17 -21.45
N ALA A 124 -31.83 33.58 -21.66
CA ALA A 124 -31.51 34.96 -22.07
C ALA A 124 -32.22 35.34 -23.37
N ARG A 125 -32.25 34.43 -24.35
CA ARG A 125 -32.96 34.60 -25.61
C ARG A 125 -34.48 34.67 -25.43
N ALA A 126 -35.04 33.84 -24.55
CA ALA A 126 -36.49 33.77 -24.31
C ALA A 126 -37.03 35.03 -23.62
N VAL A 127 -36.24 35.63 -22.72
CA VAL A 127 -36.57 36.88 -22.02
C VAL A 127 -36.27 38.12 -22.90
N GLY A 128 -35.68 37.92 -24.09
CA GLY A 128 -35.38 39.00 -25.03
C GLY A 128 -34.19 39.86 -24.61
N TRP A 129 -33.33 39.33 -23.74
CA TRP A 129 -32.10 40.01 -23.33
C TRP A 129 -31.01 39.91 -24.42
N LEU A 130 -31.12 38.88 -25.28
CA LEU A 130 -30.38 38.65 -26.51
C LEU A 130 -31.37 38.39 -27.65
#